data_AF-A0A534RK29-F1
#
_entry.id   AF-A0A534RK29-F1
#
_cell.length_a   1.000
_cell.length_b   1.000
_cell.length_c   1.000
_cell.angle_alpha   90.00
_cell.angle_beta   90.00
_cell.angle_gamma   90.00
#
_symmetry.space_group_name_H-M   'P 1'
#
loop_
_entity.id
_entity.type
_entity.pdbx_description
1 polymer ?
#
loop_
_entity_poly.entity_id
_entity_poly.type
_entity_poly.pdbx_seq_one_letter_code
_entity_poly.pdbx_strand_id
1 'polypeptide(L)'
;MRRCGAVSWRVAFALLSSLATAWGAEAPKIEQPWTLDAGSWERGKELLPEPVLRRVKAGEYWFRVVPADAGRFHDNYSRPFWDAAAANDGKYDLDPATCGLRDKATGKVPDFYFGYPFPKIDPNDPEAGCKIAWNFTAASLMAGGTGASFYLTGLDKDGPYRTIRTKIQATSYVGRHGGPIPNPEHLVAKATSVALEPVDVEGVSTLTVRHLDW
;
A
#
# COMPACT_ATOMS: atom_id res chain seq x y z
N MET A 1 34.59 54.73 -22.85
CA MET A 1 33.39 53.89 -22.88
C MET A 1 33.82 52.44 -22.70
N ARG A 2 33.41 51.81 -21.59
CA ARG A 2 33.85 50.46 -21.18
C ARG A 2 33.10 49.40 -21.99
N ARG A 3 33.84 48.43 -22.56
CA ARG A 3 33.28 47.19 -23.13
C ARG A 3 32.99 46.22 -22.00
N CYS A 4 31.74 45.78 -21.85
CA CYS A 4 31.34 44.65 -21.02
C CYS A 4 31.07 43.44 -21.91
N GLY A 5 31.58 42.28 -21.49
CA GLY A 5 31.65 41.04 -22.25
C GLY A 5 30.31 40.31 -22.40
N ALA A 6 30.21 39.56 -23.49
CA ALA A 6 29.12 38.64 -23.77
C ALA A 6 29.31 37.35 -22.96
N VAL A 7 28.28 36.96 -22.21
CA VAL A 7 28.17 35.67 -21.53
C VAL A 7 27.61 34.66 -22.53
N SER A 8 28.42 33.68 -22.94
CA SER A 8 27.96 32.58 -23.80
C SER A 8 27.31 31.49 -22.95
N TRP A 9 26.00 31.31 -23.08
CA TRP A 9 25.29 30.18 -22.50
C TRP A 9 25.43 28.98 -23.45
N ARG A 10 26.26 27.99 -23.10
CA ARG A 10 26.28 26.70 -23.79
C ARG A 10 25.31 25.76 -23.11
N VAL A 11 24.23 25.47 -23.82
CA VAL A 11 23.29 24.38 -23.57
C VAL A 11 24.05 23.06 -23.70
N ALA A 12 24.03 22.24 -22.66
CA ALA A 12 24.40 20.83 -22.72
C ALA A 12 23.15 20.01 -22.39
N PHE A 13 22.48 19.54 -23.44
CA PHE A 13 21.47 18.48 -23.39
C PHE A 13 22.12 17.21 -23.95
N ALA A 14 21.62 16.07 -23.47
CA ALA A 14 21.89 14.69 -23.90
C ALA A 14 22.97 13.90 -23.12
N LEU A 15 22.49 13.23 -22.08
CA LEU A 15 22.78 11.83 -21.75
C LEU A 15 21.52 11.30 -21.05
N LEU A 16 20.46 11.03 -21.82
CA LEU A 16 20.00 9.68 -22.18
C LEU A 16 20.00 8.68 -21.00
N SER A 17 18.89 8.70 -20.27
CA SER A 17 17.95 7.57 -20.20
C SER A 17 18.57 6.17 -20.17
N SER A 18 18.90 5.68 -18.97
CA SER A 18 19.01 4.24 -18.69
C SER A 18 19.08 3.98 -17.17
N LEU A 19 18.01 4.30 -16.45
CA LEU A 19 17.85 3.91 -15.03
C LEU A 19 16.45 3.35 -14.71
N ALA A 20 15.62 3.06 -15.72
CA ALA A 20 14.24 2.60 -15.54
C ALA A 20 14.03 1.12 -15.88
N THR A 21 15.03 0.26 -15.70
CA THR A 21 14.89 -1.19 -15.92
C THR A 21 15.49 -1.98 -14.75
N ALA A 22 14.87 -1.86 -13.58
CA ALA A 22 15.13 -2.78 -12.46
C ALA A 22 13.91 -3.02 -11.55
N TRP A 23 12.70 -2.66 -11.99
CA TRP A 23 11.45 -2.96 -11.27
C TRP A 23 10.69 -4.16 -11.87
N GLY A 24 11.44 -5.10 -12.44
CA GLY A 24 10.89 -6.33 -13.02
C GLY A 24 11.80 -7.54 -12.85
N ALA A 25 12.78 -7.50 -11.94
CA ALA A 25 13.47 -8.72 -11.56
C ALA A 25 12.45 -9.62 -10.86
N GLU A 26 12.11 -10.74 -11.49
CA GLU A 26 11.32 -11.80 -10.87
C GLU A 26 12.03 -12.17 -9.56
N ALA A 27 11.37 -11.96 -8.42
CA ALA A 27 11.98 -12.25 -7.13
C ALA A 27 12.48 -13.70 -7.13
N PRO A 28 13.72 -13.96 -6.68
CA PRO A 28 14.30 -15.30 -6.77
C PRO A 28 13.38 -16.31 -6.08
N LYS A 29 13.00 -17.37 -6.82
CA LYS A 29 12.14 -18.43 -6.28
C LYS A 29 12.87 -19.13 -5.13
N ILE A 30 12.34 -18.97 -3.92
CA ILE A 30 12.86 -19.62 -2.72
C ILE A 30 12.22 -21.00 -2.62
N GLU A 31 12.98 -22.05 -2.89
CA GLU A 31 12.48 -23.44 -2.84
C GLU A 31 12.55 -24.04 -1.43
N GLN A 32 13.55 -23.62 -0.64
CA GLN A 32 13.77 -24.13 0.71
C GLN A 32 13.99 -22.97 1.68
N PRO A 33 13.37 -23.01 2.88
CA PRO A 33 13.50 -21.92 3.82
C PRO A 33 14.91 -21.88 4.44
N TRP A 34 15.49 -20.68 4.56
CA TRP A 34 16.85 -20.43 5.02
C TRP A 34 16.92 -19.20 5.94
N THR A 35 18.05 -18.99 6.61
CA THR A 35 18.24 -17.86 7.53
C THR A 35 19.11 -16.80 6.84
N LEU A 36 18.57 -15.60 6.70
CA LEU A 36 19.30 -14.42 6.25
C LEU A 36 19.85 -13.68 7.48
N ASP A 37 21.16 -13.71 7.63
CA ASP A 37 21.93 -13.15 8.74
C ASP A 37 23.25 -12.54 8.22
N ALA A 38 24.12 -12.11 9.14
CA ALA A 38 25.42 -11.52 8.80
C ALA A 38 26.33 -12.44 7.97
N GLY A 39 26.22 -13.77 8.09
CA GLY A 39 27.03 -14.73 7.32
C GLY A 39 26.50 -14.99 5.90
N SER A 40 25.26 -14.58 5.63
CA SER A 40 24.52 -14.89 4.41
C SER A 40 23.92 -13.64 3.73
N TRP A 41 24.27 -12.45 4.21
CA TRP A 41 23.67 -11.17 3.84
C TRP A 41 23.63 -10.91 2.32
N GLU A 42 24.64 -11.38 1.58
CA GLU A 42 24.73 -11.16 0.13
C GLU A 42 23.54 -11.73 -0.64
N ARG A 43 22.95 -12.83 -0.15
CA ARG A 43 21.76 -13.46 -0.72
C ARG A 43 20.50 -12.60 -0.56
N GLY A 44 20.54 -11.59 0.31
CA GLY A 44 19.44 -10.67 0.59
C GLY A 44 19.48 -9.35 -0.19
N LYS A 45 20.51 -9.11 -1.03
CA LYS A 45 20.71 -7.82 -1.75
C LYS A 45 19.49 -7.39 -2.58
N GLU A 46 18.79 -8.36 -3.17
CA GLU A 46 17.60 -8.12 -3.99
C GLU A 46 16.28 -8.27 -3.20
N LEU A 47 16.35 -8.76 -1.95
CA LEU A 47 15.18 -9.01 -1.12
C LEU A 47 14.91 -7.87 -0.14
N LEU A 48 15.95 -7.13 0.25
CA LEU A 48 15.87 -6.11 1.29
C LEU A 48 16.36 -4.76 0.77
N PRO A 49 15.71 -3.65 1.17
CA PRO A 49 16.26 -2.33 0.92
C PRO A 49 17.56 -2.14 1.71
N GLU A 50 18.50 -1.38 1.13
CA GLU A 50 19.86 -1.19 1.64
C GLU A 50 19.94 -0.84 3.15
N PRO A 51 19.09 0.04 3.72
CA PRO A 51 19.14 0.32 5.16
C PRO A 51 18.90 -0.91 6.05
N VAL A 52 18.04 -1.83 5.62
CA VAL A 52 17.76 -3.08 6.35
C VAL A 52 18.91 -4.06 6.14
N LEU A 53 19.43 -4.15 4.92
CA LEU A 53 20.57 -5.01 4.60
C LEU A 53 21.82 -4.65 5.41
N ARG A 54 22.09 -3.36 5.64
CA ARG A 54 23.19 -2.91 6.52
C ARG A 54 23.06 -3.47 7.94
N ARG A 55 21.86 -3.52 8.49
CA ARG A 55 21.61 -4.08 9.84
C ARG A 55 21.78 -5.60 9.87
N VAL A 56 21.40 -6.31 8.80
CA VAL A 56 21.69 -7.73 8.64
C VAL A 56 23.20 -7.97 8.62
N LYS A 57 23.94 -7.18 7.83
CA LYS A 57 25.41 -7.27 7.75
C LYS A 57 26.10 -6.98 9.08
N ALA A 58 25.54 -6.08 9.89
CA ALA A 58 26.03 -5.76 11.24
C ALA A 58 25.68 -6.85 12.29
N GLY A 59 24.89 -7.87 11.92
CA GLY A 59 24.42 -8.91 12.85
C GLY A 59 23.30 -8.45 13.78
N GLU A 60 22.74 -7.26 13.55
CA GLU A 60 21.64 -6.70 14.35
C GLU A 60 20.32 -7.37 13.99
N TYR A 61 20.12 -7.66 12.71
CA TYR A 61 18.90 -8.30 12.17
C TYR A 61 19.20 -9.68 11.61
N TRP A 62 18.23 -10.57 11.76
CA TRP A 62 18.16 -11.82 11.01
C TRP A 62 16.71 -12.06 10.59
N PHE A 63 16.53 -12.74 9.46
CA PHE A 63 15.22 -13.09 8.93
C PHE A 63 15.16 -14.56 8.57
N ARG A 64 14.03 -15.20 8.87
CA ARG A 64 13.70 -16.49 8.28
C ARG A 64 13.09 -16.24 6.90
N VAL A 65 13.83 -16.58 5.86
CA VAL A 65 13.34 -16.49 4.48
C VAL A 65 12.59 -17.78 4.16
N VAL A 66 11.35 -17.66 3.71
CA VAL A 66 10.46 -18.78 3.39
C VAL A 66 9.89 -18.64 1.98
N PRO A 67 9.52 -19.75 1.32
CA PRO A 67 8.79 -19.69 0.06
C PRO A 67 7.48 -18.89 0.21
N ALA A 68 7.16 -18.07 -0.80
CA ALA A 68 5.84 -17.45 -0.90
C ALA A 68 4.83 -18.50 -1.39
N ASP A 69 3.78 -18.73 -0.60
CA ASP A 69 2.71 -19.67 -0.93
C ASP A 69 1.46 -18.89 -1.36
N ALA A 70 1.25 -18.78 -2.68
CA ALA A 70 0.12 -18.07 -3.25
C ALA A 70 -1.23 -18.66 -2.81
N GLY A 71 -1.31 -19.98 -2.57
CA GLY A 71 -2.51 -20.64 -2.08
C GLY A 71 -2.88 -20.17 -0.69
N ARG A 72 -1.90 -20.11 0.22
CA ARG A 72 -2.12 -19.57 1.58
C ARG A 72 -2.58 -18.11 1.59
N PHE A 73 -2.07 -17.29 0.67
CA PHE A 73 -2.53 -15.90 0.55
C PHE A 73 -3.96 -15.83 -0.01
N HIS A 74 -4.30 -16.71 -0.96
CA HIS A 74 -5.64 -16.81 -1.52
C HIS A 74 -6.67 -17.20 -0.44
N ASP A 75 -6.30 -18.14 0.44
CA ASP A 75 -7.18 -18.66 1.51
C ASP A 75 -7.52 -17.64 2.60
N ASN A 76 -6.83 -16.49 2.65
CA ASN A 76 -7.18 -15.38 3.55
C ASN A 76 -8.53 -14.73 3.20
N TYR A 77 -9.06 -15.00 2.01
CA TYR A 77 -10.28 -14.37 1.51
C TYR A 77 -11.40 -15.41 1.35
N SER A 78 -12.61 -15.00 1.73
CA SER A 78 -13.79 -15.86 1.66
C SER A 78 -14.22 -16.13 0.21
N ARG A 79 -14.93 -17.23 -0.01
CA ARG A 79 -15.53 -17.53 -1.34
C ARG A 79 -16.36 -16.38 -1.94
N PRO A 80 -17.25 -15.68 -1.21
CA PRO A 80 -17.96 -14.52 -1.76
C PRO A 80 -17.05 -13.41 -2.30
N PHE A 81 -15.87 -13.22 -1.70
CA PHE A 81 -14.90 -12.23 -2.18
C PHE A 81 -14.34 -12.64 -3.54
N TRP A 82 -13.97 -13.92 -3.69
CA TRP A 82 -13.45 -14.45 -4.95
C TRP A 82 -14.52 -14.52 -6.06
N ASP A 83 -15.74 -14.91 -5.71
CA ASP A 83 -16.87 -14.91 -6.65
C ASP A 83 -17.14 -13.49 -7.17
N ALA A 84 -17.12 -12.48 -6.28
CA ALA A 84 -17.24 -11.07 -6.66
C ALA A 84 -16.05 -10.58 -7.48
N ALA A 85 -14.82 -10.95 -7.12
CA ALA A 85 -13.62 -10.62 -7.88
C ALA A 85 -13.70 -11.18 -9.32
N ALA A 86 -14.11 -12.44 -9.48
CA ALA A 86 -14.30 -13.04 -10.79
C ALA A 86 -15.37 -12.31 -11.62
N ALA A 87 -16.47 -11.91 -10.98
CA ALA A 87 -17.54 -11.14 -11.62
C ALA A 87 -17.12 -9.71 -12.02
N ASN A 88 -16.03 -9.19 -11.47
CA ASN A 88 -15.50 -7.87 -11.81
C ASN A 88 -14.60 -7.90 -13.06
N ASP A 89 -14.29 -9.07 -13.62
CA ASP A 89 -13.41 -9.17 -14.79
C ASP A 89 -13.94 -8.32 -15.96
N GLY A 90 -13.11 -7.39 -16.42
CA GLY A 90 -13.45 -6.45 -17.47
C GLY A 90 -14.46 -5.35 -17.10
N LYS A 91 -15.04 -5.33 -15.89
CA LYS A 91 -16.07 -4.36 -15.46
C LYS A 91 -15.50 -2.96 -15.21
N TYR A 92 -14.30 -2.89 -14.65
CA TYR A 92 -13.67 -1.64 -14.25
C TYR A 92 -12.48 -1.28 -15.16
N ASP A 93 -12.21 0.01 -15.27
CA ASP A 93 -10.97 0.59 -15.77
C ASP A 93 -10.47 1.68 -14.82
N LEU A 94 -9.43 2.38 -15.24
CA LEU A 94 -8.85 3.47 -14.48
C LEU A 94 -9.05 4.80 -15.19
N ASP A 95 -9.17 5.85 -14.40
CA ASP A 95 -8.97 7.21 -14.89
C ASP A 95 -7.49 7.42 -15.24
N PRO A 96 -7.16 7.80 -16.49
CA PRO A 96 -5.76 7.94 -16.92
C PRO A 96 -4.98 9.05 -16.21
N ALA A 97 -5.66 10.08 -15.68
CA ALA A 97 -5.02 11.22 -15.07
C ALA A 97 -4.75 10.98 -13.57
N THR A 98 -5.67 10.30 -12.88
CA THR A 98 -5.63 10.18 -11.41
C THR A 98 -5.45 8.75 -10.92
N CYS A 99 -5.44 7.77 -11.82
CA CYS A 99 -5.56 6.35 -11.48
C CYS A 99 -6.83 6.04 -10.66
N GLY A 100 -7.90 6.84 -10.81
CA GLY A 100 -9.20 6.60 -10.17
C GLY A 100 -9.88 5.32 -10.64
N LEU A 101 -10.56 4.59 -9.75
CA LEU A 101 -11.37 3.44 -10.15
C LEU A 101 -12.62 3.93 -10.90
N ARG A 102 -12.82 3.45 -12.12
CA ARG A 102 -13.96 3.83 -12.95
C ARG A 102 -14.73 2.58 -13.41
N ASP A 103 -16.05 2.63 -13.28
CA ASP A 103 -16.95 1.65 -13.86
C ASP A 103 -17.14 1.96 -15.35
N LYS A 104 -16.82 1.00 -16.21
CA LYS A 104 -16.84 1.21 -17.67
C LYS A 104 -18.24 1.48 -18.21
N ALA A 105 -19.28 0.92 -17.58
CA ALA A 105 -20.65 1.08 -18.06
C ALA A 105 -21.19 2.49 -17.78
N THR A 106 -20.75 3.11 -16.68
CA THR A 106 -21.23 4.43 -16.25
C THR A 106 -20.25 5.57 -16.54
N GLY A 107 -18.97 5.26 -16.74
CA GLY A 107 -17.90 6.24 -16.85
C GLY A 107 -17.61 6.99 -15.53
N LYS A 108 -18.10 6.47 -14.39
CA LYS A 108 -17.98 7.10 -13.07
C LYS A 108 -17.36 6.14 -12.05
N VAL A 109 -16.97 6.63 -10.87
CA VAL A 109 -16.66 5.76 -9.74
C VAL A 109 -17.87 4.90 -9.42
N PRO A 110 -17.68 3.60 -9.17
CA PRO A 110 -18.76 2.77 -8.68
C PRO A 110 -19.20 3.24 -7.29
N ASP A 111 -20.51 3.46 -7.11
CA ASP A 111 -21.10 3.75 -5.79
C ASP A 111 -20.82 2.63 -4.76
N PHE A 112 -20.60 1.41 -5.25
CA PHE A 112 -20.13 0.27 -4.46
C PHE A 112 -19.40 -0.76 -5.34
N TYR A 113 -18.38 -1.40 -4.78
CA TYR A 113 -17.70 -2.56 -5.36
C TYR A 113 -17.28 -3.53 -4.25
N PHE A 114 -17.11 -4.81 -4.58
CA PHE A 114 -16.63 -5.84 -3.67
C PHE A 114 -15.81 -6.89 -4.43
N GLY A 115 -14.86 -7.55 -3.76
CA GLY A 115 -13.83 -8.35 -4.42
C GLY A 115 -12.73 -7.48 -5.03
N TYR A 116 -11.75 -8.10 -5.70
CA TYR A 116 -10.77 -7.37 -6.48
C TYR A 116 -11.44 -6.71 -7.70
N PRO A 117 -11.26 -5.40 -7.93
CA PRO A 117 -11.73 -4.74 -9.14
C PRO A 117 -11.02 -5.27 -10.40
N PHE A 118 -9.74 -5.66 -10.26
CA PHE A 118 -8.91 -6.16 -11.37
C PHE A 118 -8.42 -7.58 -11.06
N PRO A 119 -9.24 -8.63 -11.23
CA PRO A 119 -8.85 -10.01 -10.91
C PRO A 119 -7.72 -10.55 -11.78
N LYS A 120 -7.49 -9.94 -12.96
CA LYS A 120 -6.42 -10.27 -13.89
C LYS A 120 -5.62 -9.00 -14.17
N ILE A 121 -4.30 -9.07 -13.96
CA ILE A 121 -3.38 -7.96 -14.19
C ILE A 121 -2.24 -8.50 -15.05
N ASP A 122 -2.04 -7.91 -16.22
CA ASP A 122 -0.86 -8.18 -17.05
C ASP A 122 0.33 -7.44 -16.43
N PRO A 123 1.45 -8.11 -16.10
CA PRO A 123 2.63 -7.45 -15.55
C PRO A 123 3.26 -6.42 -16.50
N ASN A 124 2.96 -6.48 -17.80
CA ASN A 124 3.44 -5.51 -18.80
C ASN A 124 2.47 -4.35 -19.02
N ASP A 125 1.31 -4.36 -18.38
CA ASP A 125 0.35 -3.27 -18.45
C ASP A 125 0.95 -2.01 -17.79
N PRO A 126 1.06 -0.87 -18.51
CA PRO A 126 1.58 0.35 -17.93
C PRO A 126 0.77 0.84 -16.71
N GLU A 127 -0.49 0.40 -16.57
CA GLU A 127 -1.36 0.70 -15.44
C GLU A 127 -1.35 -0.38 -14.34
N ALA A 128 -0.55 -1.45 -14.47
CA ALA A 128 -0.54 -2.58 -13.55
C ALA A 128 -0.37 -2.15 -12.09
N GLY A 129 0.52 -1.18 -11.83
CA GLY A 129 0.73 -0.63 -10.48
C GLY A 129 -0.54 -0.02 -9.88
N CYS A 130 -1.29 0.77 -10.66
CA CYS A 130 -2.55 1.36 -10.20
C CYS A 130 -3.63 0.28 -10.00
N LYS A 131 -3.71 -0.73 -10.86
CA LYS A 131 -4.64 -1.87 -10.70
C LYS A 131 -4.34 -2.67 -9.43
N ILE A 132 -3.06 -2.93 -9.14
CA ILE A 132 -2.61 -3.58 -7.91
C ILE A 132 -2.99 -2.73 -6.68
N ALA A 133 -2.78 -1.41 -6.73
CA ALA A 133 -3.15 -0.52 -5.63
C ALA A 133 -4.66 -0.52 -5.32
N TRP A 134 -5.50 -0.63 -6.35
CA TRP A 134 -6.95 -0.79 -6.16
C TRP A 134 -7.34 -2.14 -5.60
N ASN A 135 -6.71 -3.24 -6.03
CA ASN A 135 -6.92 -4.54 -5.41
C ASN A 135 -6.51 -4.54 -3.93
N PHE A 136 -5.38 -3.92 -3.59
CA PHE A 136 -4.94 -3.75 -2.20
C PHE A 136 -5.93 -2.92 -1.37
N THR A 137 -6.43 -1.81 -1.95
CA THR A 137 -7.48 -0.99 -1.33
C THR A 137 -8.75 -1.80 -1.09
N ALA A 138 -9.24 -2.53 -2.09
CA ALA A 138 -10.44 -3.36 -1.99
C ALA A 138 -10.32 -4.44 -0.89
N ALA A 139 -9.18 -5.14 -0.83
CA ALA A 139 -8.89 -6.10 0.22
C ALA A 139 -8.91 -5.46 1.62
N SER A 140 -8.39 -4.23 1.76
CA SER A 140 -8.32 -3.56 3.06
C SER A 140 -9.70 -3.11 3.57
N LEU A 141 -10.68 -2.93 2.69
CA LEU A 141 -12.02 -2.44 3.04
C LEU A 141 -13.00 -3.56 3.42
N MET A 142 -12.66 -4.83 3.13
CA MET A 142 -13.57 -5.98 3.26
C MET A 142 -14.11 -6.21 4.67
N ALA A 143 -13.35 -5.85 5.71
CA ALA A 143 -13.81 -5.93 7.09
C ALA A 143 -15.02 -5.02 7.37
N GLY A 144 -15.27 -4.03 6.52
CA GLY A 144 -16.38 -3.09 6.59
C GLY A 144 -16.26 -2.05 7.71
N GLY A 145 -15.60 -2.36 8.81
CA GLY A 145 -15.34 -1.43 9.89
C GLY A 145 -14.79 -2.16 11.09
N THR A 146 -14.02 -1.47 11.90
CA THR A 146 -13.42 -2.05 13.11
C THR A 146 -13.23 -0.99 14.17
N GLY A 147 -13.24 -1.42 15.43
CA GLY A 147 -12.89 -0.59 16.57
C GLY A 147 -11.87 -1.32 17.42
N ALA A 148 -10.79 -0.64 17.78
CA ALA A 148 -9.75 -1.20 18.62
C ALA A 148 -9.25 -0.17 19.63
N SER A 149 -8.95 -0.63 20.83
CA SER A 149 -8.17 0.13 21.81
C SER A 149 -6.83 -0.56 21.98
N PHE A 150 -5.74 0.19 21.90
CA PHE A 150 -4.40 -0.35 21.97
C PHE A 150 -3.42 0.69 22.52
N TYR A 151 -2.23 0.20 22.87
CA TYR A 151 -1.12 1.04 23.30
C TYR A 151 -0.16 1.24 22.13
N LEU A 152 0.11 2.50 21.80
CA LEU A 152 1.19 2.90 20.92
C LEU A 152 2.42 3.19 21.76
N THR A 153 3.36 2.26 21.76
CA THR A 153 4.62 2.39 22.50
C THR A 153 5.74 2.75 21.53
N GLY A 154 6.32 3.94 21.71
CA GLY A 154 7.55 4.35 21.06
C GLY A 154 8.74 3.57 21.64
N LEU A 155 9.54 2.99 20.75
CA LEU A 155 10.73 2.23 21.07
C LEU A 155 11.97 2.95 20.52
N ASP A 156 13.02 3.00 21.32
CA ASP A 156 14.36 3.39 20.89
C ASP A 156 15.37 2.26 21.18
N LYS A 157 16.67 2.57 21.08
CA LYS A 157 17.75 1.60 21.32
C LYS A 157 17.87 1.15 22.79
N ASP A 158 17.40 1.96 23.74
CA ASP A 158 17.49 1.72 25.17
C ASP A 158 16.17 1.20 25.76
N GLY A 159 15.07 1.27 25.00
CA GLY A 159 13.80 0.61 25.30
C GLY A 159 12.57 1.46 24.98
N PRO A 160 11.43 1.15 25.61
CA PRO A 160 10.23 1.97 25.53
C PRO A 160 10.44 3.36 26.14
N TYR A 161 10.23 4.43 25.37
CA TYR A 161 10.40 5.80 25.86
C TYR A 161 9.07 6.54 26.07
N ARG A 162 7.99 6.11 25.40
CA ARG A 162 6.65 6.70 25.56
C ARG A 162 5.58 5.72 25.18
N THR A 163 4.47 5.70 25.93
CA THR A 163 3.30 4.89 25.59
C THR A 163 2.05 5.78 25.57
N ILE A 164 1.24 5.65 24.52
CA ILE A 164 -0.04 6.34 24.36
C ILE A 164 -1.14 5.29 24.29
N ARG A 165 -2.15 5.38 25.17
CA ARG A 165 -3.36 4.56 25.03
C ARG A 165 -4.26 5.26 24.03
N THR A 166 -4.68 4.57 22.98
CA THR A 166 -5.54 5.14 21.95
C THR A 166 -6.71 4.21 21.63
N LYS A 167 -7.79 4.80 21.12
CA LYS A 167 -8.90 4.08 20.50
C LYS A 167 -9.07 4.56 19.07
N ILE A 168 -9.21 3.62 18.15
CA ILE A 168 -9.59 3.87 16.75
C ILE A 168 -10.95 3.24 16.50
N GLN A 169 -11.79 3.93 15.74
CA GLN A 169 -13.00 3.40 15.14
C GLN A 169 -13.01 3.76 13.67
N ALA A 170 -13.18 2.79 12.78
CA ALA A 170 -13.21 2.99 11.34
C ALA A 170 -14.45 2.31 10.75
N THR A 171 -15.00 2.90 9.70
CA THR A 171 -16.09 2.35 8.88
C THR A 171 -15.74 2.57 7.42
N SER A 172 -15.76 1.51 6.64
CA SER A 172 -15.72 1.52 5.18
C SER A 172 -17.15 1.52 4.65
N TYR A 173 -17.46 2.28 3.61
CA TYR A 173 -18.78 2.33 2.97
C TYR A 173 -18.83 1.54 1.66
N VAL A 174 -17.67 1.39 1.01
CA VAL A 174 -17.46 0.52 -0.15
C VAL A 174 -16.59 -0.68 0.22
N GLY A 175 -16.53 -1.70 -0.62
CA GLY A 175 -15.64 -2.84 -0.43
C GLY A 175 -16.05 -3.77 0.71
N ARG A 176 -17.19 -3.56 1.38
CA ARG A 176 -17.61 -4.27 2.59
C ARG A 176 -18.07 -5.70 2.28
N HIS A 177 -17.67 -6.67 3.10
CA HIS A 177 -18.18 -8.05 3.01
C HIS A 177 -19.69 -8.14 3.27
N GLY A 178 -20.19 -7.36 4.24
CA GLY A 178 -21.61 -7.28 4.56
C GLY A 178 -22.48 -6.53 3.54
N GLY A 179 -21.94 -6.17 2.37
CA GLY A 179 -22.66 -5.43 1.34
C GLY A 179 -22.78 -3.92 1.60
N PRO A 180 -23.48 -3.20 0.71
CA PRO A 180 -23.64 -1.76 0.78
C PRO A 180 -24.46 -1.33 1.99
N ILE A 181 -24.10 -0.19 2.56
CA ILE A 181 -24.85 0.53 3.61
C ILE A 181 -25.18 1.94 3.08
N PRO A 182 -26.13 2.66 3.69
CA PRO A 182 -26.39 4.05 3.31
C PRO A 182 -25.10 4.88 3.33
N ASN A 183 -24.80 5.52 2.19
CA ASN A 183 -23.61 6.35 1.99
C ASN A 183 -23.99 7.72 1.40
N PRO A 184 -24.80 8.53 2.11
CA PRO A 184 -25.30 9.81 1.59
C PRO A 184 -24.17 10.85 1.41
N GLU A 185 -23.05 10.69 2.12
CA GLU A 185 -21.88 11.56 2.04
C GLU A 185 -20.87 11.12 0.94
N HIS A 186 -21.17 10.02 0.22
CA HIS A 186 -20.36 9.49 -0.87
C HIS A 186 -18.89 9.28 -0.46
N LEU A 187 -18.67 8.42 0.54
CA LEU A 187 -17.37 8.14 1.14
C LEU A 187 -16.83 6.75 0.78
N VAL A 188 -15.51 6.59 0.76
CA VAL A 188 -14.84 5.29 0.82
C VAL A 188 -14.84 4.78 2.25
N ALA A 189 -14.37 5.63 3.17
CA ALA A 189 -14.22 5.29 4.57
C ALA A 189 -14.19 6.54 5.46
N LYS A 190 -14.52 6.35 6.74
CA LYS A 190 -14.41 7.35 7.79
C LYS A 190 -13.84 6.70 9.04
N ALA A 191 -12.89 7.36 9.69
CA ALA A 191 -12.25 6.86 10.89
C ALA A 191 -12.00 7.97 11.91
N THR A 192 -12.18 7.64 13.18
CA THR A 192 -11.81 8.49 14.29
C THR A 192 -10.73 7.79 15.09
N SER A 193 -9.71 8.54 15.49
CA SER A 193 -8.74 8.13 16.50
C SER A 193 -8.77 9.10 17.66
N VAL A 194 -8.64 8.60 18.89
CA VAL A 194 -8.60 9.43 20.10
C VAL A 194 -7.49 8.93 21.01
N ALA A 195 -6.69 9.85 21.53
CA ALA A 195 -5.74 9.59 22.59
C ALA A 195 -6.48 9.63 23.94
N LEU A 196 -6.35 8.55 24.70
CA LEU A 196 -6.97 8.36 26.00
C LEU A 196 -6.00 8.65 27.14
N GLU A 197 -4.72 8.36 26.94
CA GLU A 197 -3.62 8.62 27.88
C GLU A 197 -2.32 8.84 27.11
N PRO A 198 -1.31 9.54 27.68
CA PRO A 198 -1.35 10.25 28.97
C PRO A 198 -2.02 11.64 28.90
N VAL A 199 -2.17 12.31 30.05
CA VAL A 199 -2.91 13.57 30.23
C VAL A 199 -2.49 14.69 29.25
N ASP A 200 -1.22 14.74 28.87
CA ASP A 200 -0.69 15.75 27.94
C ASP A 200 -1.22 15.58 26.49
N VAL A 201 -1.76 14.41 26.15
CA VAL A 201 -2.40 14.12 24.85
C VAL A 201 -3.84 13.63 24.98
N GLU A 202 -4.35 13.49 26.21
CA GLU A 202 -5.70 13.02 26.47
C GLU A 202 -6.73 13.94 25.80
N GLY A 203 -7.72 13.33 25.14
CA GLY A 203 -8.79 14.03 24.45
C GLY A 203 -8.40 14.55 23.06
N VAL A 204 -7.12 14.47 22.66
CA VAL A 204 -6.74 14.77 21.27
C VAL A 204 -7.36 13.72 20.36
N SER A 205 -8.11 14.18 19.37
CA SER A 205 -8.79 13.32 18.40
C SER A 205 -8.53 13.74 16.97
N THR A 206 -8.41 12.76 16.08
CA THR A 206 -8.32 12.98 14.63
C THR A 206 -9.50 12.31 13.95
N LEU A 207 -10.13 13.04 13.03
CA LEU A 207 -11.11 12.51 12.09
C LEU A 207 -10.46 12.39 10.71
N THR A 208 -10.51 11.20 10.15
CA THR A 208 -10.15 10.91 8.76
C THR A 208 -11.41 10.65 7.96
N VAL A 209 -11.58 11.38 6.86
CA VAL A 209 -12.65 11.18 5.88
C VAL A 209 -11.97 10.92 4.54
N ARG A 210 -12.35 9.84 3.88
CA ARG A 210 -11.93 9.55 2.50
C ARG A 210 -13.16 9.58 1.62
N HIS A 211 -13.24 10.56 0.74
CA HIS A 211 -14.31 10.69 -0.25
C HIS A 211 -14.20 9.59 -1.31
N LEU A 212 -15.35 9.22 -1.88
CA LEU A 212 -15.46 8.32 -3.02
C LEU A 212 -15.44 9.14 -4.31
N ASP A 213 -14.29 9.70 -4.60
CA ASP A 213 -14.00 10.48 -5.79
C ASP A 213 -12.65 10.04 -6.40
N TRP A 214 -12.29 10.63 -7.54
CA TRP A 214 -11.01 10.43 -8.19
C TRP A 214 -10.48 11.71 -8.83
#